data_AF-A0A2M7A004-F1
#
_entry.id   AF-A0A2M7A004-F1
#
_cell.length_a   1.000
_cell.length_b   1.000
_cell.length_c   1.000
_cell.angle_alpha   90.00
_cell.angle_beta   90.00
_cell.angle_gamma   90.00
#
_symmetry.space_group_name_H-M   'P 1'
#
loop_
_entity.id
_entity.type
_entity.pdbx_description
1 polymer ?
#
loop_
_entity_poly.entity_id
_entity_poly.type
_entity_poly.pdbx_seq_one_letter_code
_entity_poly.pdbx_strand_id
1 'polypeptide(L)' 'MPCFKKQDKILCAQEFLRVKKDGVRAGNKNLLLLFLKTDFTRLGLIVSKKVGNAVVRNRIKRVLREHFR' A
#
# COMPACT_ATOMS: atom_id res chain seq x y z
N MET A 1 -8.78 -19.05 2.92
CA MET A 1 -7.99 -17.85 2.51
C MET A 1 -7.37 -17.23 3.76
N PRO A 2 -6.04 -17.13 3.88
CA PRO A 2 -5.45 -16.54 5.08
C PRO A 2 -5.84 -15.05 5.15
N CYS A 3 -6.44 -14.63 6.26
CA CYS A 3 -6.87 -13.27 6.45
C CYS A 3 -5.66 -12.41 6.84
N PHE A 4 -5.35 -11.35 6.07
CA PHE A 4 -4.40 -10.33 6.52
C PHE A 4 -4.91 -9.77 7.85
N LYS A 5 -4.15 -9.95 8.93
CA LYS A 5 -4.51 -9.46 10.24
C LYS A 5 -4.46 -7.93 10.22
N LYS A 6 -5.18 -7.27 11.15
CA LYS A 6 -5.15 -5.81 11.25
C LYS A 6 -3.73 -5.27 11.43
N GLN A 7 -2.88 -6.02 12.12
CA GLN A 7 -1.49 -5.68 12.39
C GLN A 7 -0.59 -5.62 11.14
N ASP A 8 -0.97 -6.30 10.06
CA ASP A 8 -0.22 -6.38 8.80
C ASP A 8 -0.63 -5.26 7.83
N LYS A 9 -1.58 -4.40 8.24
CA LYS A 9 -2.15 -3.33 7.41
C LYS A 9 -1.81 -1.97 8.00
N ILE A 10 -1.46 -1.04 7.13
CA ILE A 10 -1.41 0.38 7.47
C ILE A 10 -2.84 0.94 7.33
N LEU A 11 -3.45 1.33 8.45
CA LEU A 11 -4.83 1.81 8.49
C LEU A 11 -4.92 3.29 8.88
N CYS A 12 -3.96 3.78 9.66
CA CYS A 12 -3.99 5.12 10.23
C CYS A 12 -3.29 6.14 9.32
N ALA A 13 -3.91 7.31 9.12
CA ALA A 13 -3.35 8.39 8.31
C ALA A 13 -1.95 8.84 8.75
N GLN A 14 -1.68 8.81 10.06
CA GLN A 14 -0.38 9.14 10.63
C GLN A 14 0.74 8.20 10.17
N GLU A 15 0.45 6.90 10.03
CA GLU A 15 1.42 5.93 9.53
C GLU A 15 1.74 6.19 8.05
N PHE A 16 0.73 6.50 7.23
CA PHE A 16 0.95 6.91 5.85
C PHE A 16 1.81 8.18 5.75
N LEU A 17 1.58 9.16 6.62
CA LEU A 17 2.38 10.38 6.67
C LEU A 17 3.82 10.09 7.09
N ARG A 18 4.03 9.22 8.08
CA ARG A 18 5.36 8.80 8.53
C ARG A 18 6.16 8.15 7.40
N VAL A 19 5.58 7.17 6.71
CA VAL A 19 6.24 6.51 5.57
C VAL A 19 6.47 7.50 4.40
N LYS A 20 5.59 8.49 4.22
CA LYS A 20 5.78 9.53 3.18
C LYS A 20 6.92 10.52 3.49
N LYS A 21 7.13 10.83 4.77
CA LYS A 21 8.16 11.76 5.25
C LYS A 21 9.53 11.08 5.36
N ASP A 22 9.58 9.95 6.06
CA ASP A 22 10.84 9.32 6.48
C ASP A 22 11.19 8.08 5.64
N GLY A 23 10.28 7.63 4.79
CA GLY A 23 10.47 6.44 3.96
C GLY A 23 11.26 6.70 2.70
N VAL A 24 11.90 5.63 2.21
CA VAL A 24 12.58 5.60 0.93
C VAL A 24 11.54 5.45 -0.18
N ARG A 25 11.78 6.14 -1.30
CA ARG A 25 10.94 6.13 -2.50
C ARG A 25 11.61 5.31 -3.58
N ALA A 26 10.90 4.31 -4.08
CA ALA A 26 11.29 3.57 -5.27
C ALA A 26 10.06 3.42 -6.17
N GLY A 27 10.22 3.46 -7.48
CA GLY A 27 9.07 3.30 -8.35
C GLY A 27 9.32 3.71 -9.78
N ASN A 28 8.27 3.56 -10.57
CA ASN A 28 8.20 3.89 -11.98
C ASN A 28 7.02 4.83 -12.22
N LYS A 29 6.79 5.21 -13.49
CA LYS A 29 5.66 6.08 -13.90
C LYS A 29 4.29 5.59 -13.42
N ASN A 30 4.11 4.28 -13.27
CA ASN A 30 2.83 3.64 -12.99
C ASN A 30 2.66 3.22 -11.52
N LEU A 31 3.74 3.12 -10.76
CA LEU A 31 3.73 2.61 -9.39
C LEU A 31 4.80 3.29 -8.56
N LEU A 32 4.38 3.89 -7.44
CA LEU A 32 5.28 4.45 -6.43
C LEU A 32 5.23 3.57 -5.18
N LEU A 33 6.38 3.03 -4.81
CA LEU A 33 6.62 2.31 -3.57
C LEU A 33 7.27 3.26 -2.56
N LEU A 34 6.67 3.31 -1.39
CA LEU A 34 7.12 4.07 -0.24
C LEU A 34 7.31 3.06 0.88
N PHE A 35 8.53 2.89 1.36
CA PHE A 35 8.84 1.90 2.39
C PHE A 35 9.74 2.49 3.47
N LEU A 36 9.48 2.06 4.70
CA LEU A 36 10.25 2.42 5.88
C LEU A 36 10.59 1.13 6.61
N LYS A 37 11.85 0.94 6.99
CA LYS A 37 12.27 -0.28 7.70
C LYS A 37 11.65 -0.28 9.10
N THR A 38 10.93 -1.35 9.42
CA THR A 38 10.25 -1.58 10.70
C THR A 38 10.37 -3.06 11.08
N ASP A 39 10.16 -3.39 12.35
CA ASP A 39 10.24 -4.77 12.85
C ASP A 39 9.10 -5.66 12.31
N PHE A 40 8.00 -5.04 11.88
CA PHE A 40 6.84 -5.73 11.31
C PHE A 40 6.61 -5.28 9.86
N THR A 41 6.24 -6.23 9.02
CA THR A 41 5.86 -5.95 7.62
C THR A 41 4.41 -5.48 7.58
N ARG A 42 4.19 -4.20 7.25
CA ARG A 42 2.85 -3.61 7.10
C ARG A 42 2.63 -3.09 5.69
N LEU A 43 1.46 -3.39 5.11
CA LEU A 43 1.10 -2.93 3.77
C LEU A 43 -0.01 -1.87 3.82
N GLY A 44 0.26 -0.74 3.17
CA GLY A 44 -0.73 0.29 2.86
C GLY A 44 -0.84 0.48 1.35
N LEU A 45 -2.06 0.52 0.81
CA LEU A 45 -2.28 0.71 -0.62
C LEU A 45 -3.09 1.98 -0.88
N ILE A 46 -2.49 2.91 -1.63
CA ILE A 46 -3.14 4.14 -2.09
C ILE A 46 -3.30 4.04 -3.61
N VAL A 47 -4.54 4.14 -4.09
CA VAL A 47 -4.84 4.21 -5.52
C VAL A 47 -5.54 5.53 -5.79
N SER A 48 -4.96 6.35 -6.68
CA SER A 48 -5.52 7.65 -7.04
C SER A 48 -6.91 7.50 -7.66
N LYS A 49 -7.80 8.47 -7.40
CA LYS A 49 -9.12 8.54 -8.06
C LYS A 49 -8.99 8.66 -9.59
N LYS A 50 -7.86 9.20 -10.08
CA LYS A 50 -7.57 9.36 -11.52
C LYS A 50 -7.38 8.05 -12.28
N VAL A 51 -7.12 6.94 -11.58
CA VAL A 51 -6.84 5.64 -12.21
C VAL A 51 -8.09 5.01 -12.85
N GLY A 52 -9.29 5.43 -12.43
CA GLY A 52 -10.55 4.96 -12.99
C GLY A 52 -11.59 4.64 -11.92
N ASN A 53 -12.62 3.88 -12.32
CA ASN A 53 -13.78 3.58 -11.49
C ASN A 53 -13.46 2.66 -10.29
N ALA A 54 -14.40 2.55 -9.35
CA ALA A 54 -14.22 1.78 -8.12
C ALA A 54 -13.79 0.33 -8.38
N VAL A 55 -14.35 -0.31 -9.42
CA VAL A 55 -14.01 -1.68 -9.83
C VAL A 55 -12.54 -1.81 -10.22
N VAL A 56 -12.05 -0.91 -11.08
CA VAL A 56 -10.64 -0.90 -11.54
C VAL A 56 -9.70 -0.72 -10.35
N ARG A 57 -9.98 0.24 -9.47
CA ARG A 57 -9.17 0.47 -8.26
C ARG A 57 -9.19 -0.73 -7.31
N ASN A 58 -10.33 -1.41 -7.18
CA ASN A 58 -10.44 -2.60 -6.33
C ASN A 58 -9.69 -3.80 -6.92
N ARG A 59 -9.70 -3.97 -8.25
CA ARG A 59 -8.89 -4.99 -8.94
C ARG A 59 -7.40 -4.76 -8.71
N ILE A 60 -6.92 -3.53 -8.92
CA ILE A 60 -5.51 -3.18 -8.67
C ILE A 60 -5.11 -3.49 -7.23
N LYS A 61 -5.91 -3.07 -6.25
CA LYS A 61 -5.66 -3.39 -4.84
C LYS A 61 -5.65 -4.90 -4.56
N ARG A 62 -6.45 -5.71 -5.25
CA ARG A 62 -6.43 -7.17 -5.11
C ARG A 62 -5.14 -7.76 -5.64
N VAL A 63 -4.78 -7.43 -6.89
CA VAL A 63 -3.55 -7.92 -7.53
C VAL A 63 -2.31 -7.56 -6.70
N LEU A 64 -2.21 -6.31 -6.24
CA LEU A 64 -1.07 -5.88 -5.41
C LEU A 64 -0.99 -6.61 -4.07
N ARG A 65 -2.14 -6.94 -3.45
CA ARG A 65 -2.15 -7.75 -2.22
C ARG A 65 -1.74 -9.19 -2.46
N GLU A 66 -2.06 -9.74 -3.63
CA GLU A 66 -1.65 -11.10 -4.00
C GLU A 66 -0.14 -11.18 -4.26
N HIS A 67 0.47 -10.16 -4.88
CA HIS A 67 1.91 -10.13 -5.13
C HIS A 67 2.75 -9.88 -3.87
N PHE A 68 2.15 -9.27 -2.85
CA PHE A 68 2.82 -9.05 -1.57
C PHE A 68 2.74 -10.26 -0.63
N ARG A 69 1.88 -11.23 -0.95
CA ARG A 69 1.81 -12.52 -0.27
C ARG A 69 2.88 -13.45 -0.83
#